data_AF-A0A7D5RBP4-F1
#
_entry.id   AF-A0A7D5RBP4-F1
#
_cell.length_a   1.000
_cell.length_b   1.000
_cell.length_c   1.000
_cell.angle_alpha   90.00
_cell.angle_beta   90.00
_cell.angle_gamma   90.00
#
_symmetry.space_group_name_H-M   'P 1'
#
loop_
_entity.id
_entity.type
_entity.pdbx_description
1 polymer ?
#
loop_
_entity_poly.entity_id
_entity_poly.type
_entity_poly.pdbx_seq_one_letter_code
_entity_poly.pdbx_strand_id
1 'polypeptide(L)'
;MNSKFVIIPAIIIGVSILAVFAIDSVNLDKLCAEKGGTRNGDVCLIELPLATPDVETGFDLSGITVIKPNTMKYFYYPNPEDTENRDVFQKFILIRLPEELGGGADDISAFRAYSALSVGDHCLIKYWPHEGRKRIEDPCWGSMYRAIDGLLTGGPKPVINTTPVALPQLDLSLDENGSLYVEPPTWTLDENGVIGVGRQISLDEISTGSQILMDSFEKSHPHYPLIPLNFAGHTLSEIQSDGNRVVLRYFDFTSMYGYLTFDIGLATAQDQQYLLNLVKSNSEFWQIGDTVIRIGGNAFEKNNEPDKFKEYEIQFIKDGYNFRVGGKNLEFMKKEIIANYFPDFEYSDLFLVSITVK
;
A
#
# COMPACT_ATOMS: atom_id res chain seq x y z
N MET A 1 4.48 -37.30 -66.39
CA MET A 1 4.82 -36.71 -65.08
C MET A 1 3.54 -36.65 -64.26
N ASN A 2 3.46 -37.50 -63.25
CA ASN A 2 2.30 -37.65 -62.37
C ASN A 2 2.33 -36.56 -61.29
N SER A 3 1.27 -35.79 -61.15
CA SER A 3 0.99 -35.02 -59.93
C SER A 3 -0.32 -35.54 -59.35
N LYS A 4 -0.24 -36.23 -58.22
CA LYS A 4 -1.38 -36.58 -57.38
C LYS A 4 -1.48 -35.53 -56.28
N PHE A 5 -2.52 -34.71 -56.32
CA PHE A 5 -2.92 -33.90 -55.18
C PHE A 5 -3.53 -34.81 -54.11
N VAL A 6 -2.93 -34.80 -52.92
CA VAL A 6 -3.51 -35.42 -51.72
C VAL A 6 -4.44 -34.38 -51.09
N ILE A 7 -5.75 -34.62 -51.21
CA ILE A 7 -6.77 -33.89 -50.46
C ILE A 7 -6.85 -34.57 -49.08
N ILE A 8 -6.32 -33.91 -48.05
CA ILE A 8 -6.53 -34.32 -46.65
C ILE A 8 -7.97 -33.90 -46.28
N PRO A 9 -8.84 -34.81 -45.83
CA PRO A 9 -10.21 -34.45 -45.47
C PRO A 9 -10.19 -33.59 -44.21
N ALA A 10 -10.77 -32.38 -44.29
CA ALA A 10 -10.95 -31.42 -43.20
C ALA A 10 -11.83 -31.93 -42.02
N ILE A 11 -12.24 -33.20 -42.04
CA ILE A 11 -13.15 -33.80 -41.07
C ILE A 11 -12.40 -34.32 -39.83
N ILE A 12 -11.08 -34.57 -39.90
CA ILE A 12 -10.31 -35.11 -38.76
C ILE A 12 -9.83 -34.00 -37.80
N ILE A 13 -9.72 -32.75 -38.25
CA ILE A 13 -9.27 -31.63 -37.41
C ILE A 13 -10.42 -31.09 -36.53
N GLY A 14 -11.67 -31.11 -37.02
CA GLY A 14 -12.82 -30.64 -36.25
C GLY A 14 -13.15 -31.51 -35.03
N VAL A 15 -12.98 -32.84 -35.14
CA VAL A 15 -13.28 -33.77 -34.03
C VAL A 15 -12.24 -33.69 -32.91
N SER A 16 -10.97 -33.46 -33.26
CA SER A 16 -9.89 -33.32 -32.27
C SER A 16 -9.98 -32.01 -31.49
N ILE A 17 -10.39 -30.91 -32.13
CA ILE A 17 -10.56 -29.61 -31.46
C ILE A 17 -11.80 -29.64 -30.53
N LEU A 18 -12.92 -30.22 -30.98
CA LEU A 18 -14.11 -30.42 -30.13
C LEU A 18 -13.83 -31.36 -28.95
N ALA A 19 -12.99 -32.37 -29.12
CA ALA A 19 -12.59 -33.26 -28.03
C ALA A 19 -11.73 -32.56 -26.98
N VAL A 20 -10.81 -31.66 -27.38
CA VAL A 20 -10.00 -30.88 -26.42
C VAL A 20 -10.87 -29.90 -25.62
N PHE A 21 -11.78 -29.16 -26.26
CA PHE A 21 -12.71 -28.27 -25.54
C PHE A 21 -13.67 -29.03 -24.62
N ALA A 22 -14.12 -30.23 -25.02
CA ALA A 22 -14.96 -31.06 -24.17
C ALA A 22 -14.19 -31.64 -22.96
N ILE A 23 -12.91 -31.99 -23.13
CA ILE A 23 -12.08 -32.51 -22.04
C ILE A 23 -11.76 -31.41 -21.02
N ASP A 24 -11.43 -30.20 -21.46
CA ASP A 24 -11.17 -29.06 -20.56
C ASP A 24 -12.44 -28.61 -19.83
N SER A 25 -13.59 -28.58 -20.51
CA SER A 25 -14.90 -28.32 -19.89
C SER A 25 -15.25 -29.34 -18.81
N VAL A 26 -15.06 -30.64 -19.08
CA VAL A 26 -15.38 -31.71 -18.13
C VAL A 26 -14.41 -31.71 -16.95
N ASN A 27 -13.14 -31.33 -17.16
CA ASN A 27 -12.18 -31.19 -16.07
C ASN A 27 -12.53 -30.02 -15.15
N LEU A 28 -13.00 -28.90 -15.72
CA LEU A 28 -13.44 -27.75 -14.94
C LEU A 28 -14.75 -28.05 -14.18
N ASP A 29 -15.72 -28.73 -14.81
CA ASP A 29 -16.95 -29.18 -14.14
C ASP A 29 -16.64 -30.09 -12.95
N LYS A 30 -15.70 -31.01 -13.14
CA LYS A 30 -15.24 -31.91 -12.08
C LYS A 30 -14.49 -31.17 -10.98
N LEU A 31 -13.60 -30.23 -11.34
CA LEU A 31 -12.87 -29.39 -10.39
C LEU A 31 -13.85 -28.54 -9.56
N CYS A 32 -14.91 -28.00 -10.19
CA CYS A 32 -15.94 -27.22 -9.51
C CYS A 32 -16.81 -28.07 -8.59
N ALA A 33 -17.29 -29.20 -9.07
CA ALA A 33 -18.08 -30.12 -8.25
C ALA A 33 -17.28 -30.69 -7.06
N GLU A 34 -15.98 -30.98 -7.24
CA GLU A 34 -15.10 -31.44 -6.16
C GLU A 34 -14.76 -30.35 -5.13
N LYS A 35 -14.82 -29.07 -5.54
CA LYS A 35 -14.48 -27.92 -4.69
C LYS A 35 -15.69 -27.16 -4.13
N GLY A 36 -16.90 -27.69 -4.31
CA GLY A 36 -18.14 -27.07 -3.83
C GLY A 36 -18.49 -25.76 -4.56
N GLY A 37 -17.94 -25.56 -5.76
CA GLY A 37 -18.20 -24.39 -6.57
C GLY A 37 -19.24 -24.62 -7.68
N THR A 38 -19.82 -23.53 -8.16
CA THR A 38 -20.77 -23.51 -9.28
C THR A 38 -20.08 -22.97 -10.52
N ARG A 39 -20.26 -23.61 -11.67
CA ARG A 39 -19.62 -23.14 -12.91
C ARG A 39 -20.36 -21.93 -13.49
N ASN A 40 -19.60 -20.89 -13.88
CA ASN A 40 -20.09 -19.79 -14.70
C ASN A 40 -19.13 -19.56 -15.88
N GLY A 41 -19.53 -20.02 -17.07
CA GLY A 41 -18.68 -19.99 -18.26
C GLY A 41 -17.43 -20.86 -18.10
N ASP A 42 -16.25 -20.26 -18.27
CA ASP A 42 -14.95 -20.90 -18.11
C ASP A 42 -14.35 -20.71 -16.69
N VAL A 43 -15.17 -20.24 -15.75
CA VAL A 43 -14.76 -19.92 -14.38
C VAL A 43 -15.52 -20.79 -13.36
N CYS A 44 -14.82 -21.12 -12.28
CA CYS A 44 -15.37 -21.85 -11.15
C CYS A 44 -15.68 -20.91 -9.98
N LEU A 45 -16.95 -20.75 -9.61
CA LEU A 45 -17.39 -19.92 -8.49
C LEU A 45 -17.45 -20.75 -7.22
N ILE A 46 -16.41 -20.70 -6.40
CA ILE A 46 -16.43 -21.33 -5.07
C ILE A 46 -17.06 -20.32 -4.12
N GLU A 47 -18.32 -20.57 -3.71
CA GLU A 47 -18.90 -19.86 -2.58
C GLU A 47 -18.02 -20.13 -1.36
N LEU A 48 -17.71 -19.10 -0.58
CA LEU A 48 -16.87 -19.20 0.63
C LEU A 48 -17.77 -19.42 1.86
N PRO A 49 -18.00 -20.67 2.29
CA PRO A 49 -18.67 -20.94 3.54
C PRO A 49 -17.79 -20.59 4.74
N LEU A 50 -18.44 -20.12 5.79
CA LEU A 50 -17.81 -19.74 7.03
C LEU A 50 -17.45 -20.97 7.85
N ALA A 51 -16.24 -20.98 8.42
CA ALA A 51 -16.07 -21.72 9.65
C ALA A 51 -15.25 -21.00 10.71
N THR A 52 -15.83 -20.94 11.90
CA THR A 52 -15.33 -20.46 13.19
C THR A 52 -14.73 -21.65 13.99
N PRO A 53 -13.90 -21.45 15.03
CA PRO A 53 -14.31 -20.79 16.28
C PRO A 53 -13.42 -19.60 16.68
N ASP A 54 -14.03 -18.71 17.47
CA ASP A 54 -13.57 -17.41 17.98
C ASP A 54 -13.79 -16.23 17.00
N VAL A 55 -14.65 -15.28 17.41
CA VAL A 55 -15.13 -14.04 16.72
C VAL A 55 -16.59 -14.14 16.22
N GLU A 56 -17.36 -13.10 16.54
CA GLU A 56 -18.82 -12.92 16.44
C GLU A 56 -19.54 -13.67 15.30
N THR A 57 -20.60 -14.37 15.68
CA THR A 57 -21.50 -15.15 14.84
C THR A 57 -22.27 -14.28 13.84
N GLY A 58 -22.09 -14.57 12.55
CA GLY A 58 -22.92 -14.06 11.45
C GLY A 58 -22.11 -13.24 10.44
N PHE A 59 -21.58 -13.90 9.40
CA PHE A 59 -21.06 -13.21 8.23
C PHE A 59 -21.63 -13.81 6.96
N ASP A 60 -22.67 -13.16 6.49
CA ASP A 60 -23.17 -13.43 5.17
C ASP A 60 -22.22 -12.78 4.15
N LEU A 61 -21.58 -13.57 3.29
CA LEU A 61 -20.91 -13.07 2.08
C LEU A 61 -21.92 -12.82 0.95
N SER A 62 -23.19 -13.20 1.14
CA SER A 62 -24.27 -12.78 0.26
C SER A 62 -24.51 -11.29 0.46
N GLY A 63 -24.24 -10.52 -0.60
CA GLY A 63 -24.38 -9.07 -0.60
C GLY A 63 -23.24 -8.33 0.10
N ILE A 64 -22.35 -7.77 -0.71
CA ILE A 64 -21.28 -6.85 -0.27
C ILE A 64 -21.76 -5.69 0.62
N THR A 65 -23.02 -5.27 0.50
CA THR A 65 -23.62 -4.19 1.29
C THR A 65 -23.69 -4.50 2.79
N VAL A 66 -23.59 -5.78 3.19
CA VAL A 66 -23.64 -6.21 4.59
C VAL A 66 -22.31 -5.96 5.32
N ILE A 67 -21.19 -5.94 4.59
CA ILE A 67 -19.86 -5.77 5.16
C ILE A 67 -19.61 -4.29 5.43
N LYS A 68 -19.43 -3.85 6.67
CA LYS A 68 -19.22 -2.41 6.94
C LYS A 68 -17.87 -1.92 6.40
N PRO A 69 -17.77 -0.68 5.87
CA PRO A 69 -16.48 -0.07 5.55
C PRO A 69 -15.52 -0.09 6.74
N ASN A 70 -14.22 -0.06 6.45
CA ASN A 70 -13.14 -0.08 7.43
C ASN A 70 -13.20 -1.31 8.37
N THR A 71 -13.43 -2.50 7.81
CA THR A 71 -13.46 -3.75 8.58
C THR A 71 -12.60 -4.83 7.93
N MET A 72 -12.26 -5.84 8.72
CA MET A 72 -11.55 -7.03 8.25
C MET A 72 -12.20 -8.31 8.75
N LYS A 73 -12.06 -9.40 8.00
CA LYS A 73 -12.34 -10.77 8.44
C LYS A 73 -11.26 -11.74 7.97
N TYR A 74 -11.03 -12.79 8.75
CA TYR A 74 -10.22 -13.93 8.28
C TYR A 74 -11.12 -14.93 7.56
N PHE A 75 -10.59 -15.58 6.54
CA PHE A 75 -11.22 -16.71 5.86
C PHE A 75 -10.16 -17.71 5.40
N TYR A 76 -10.60 -18.89 4.96
CA TYR A 76 -9.72 -19.93 4.44
C TYR A 76 -10.01 -20.18 2.96
N TYR A 77 -8.96 -20.31 2.16
CA TYR A 77 -9.03 -20.60 0.72
C TYR A 77 -7.93 -21.60 0.34
N PRO A 78 -8.19 -22.58 -0.55
CA PRO A 78 -9.39 -22.77 -1.36
C PRO A 78 -10.50 -23.60 -0.71
N ASN A 79 -10.25 -24.23 0.45
CA ASN A 79 -11.18 -25.18 1.07
C ASN A 79 -11.71 -24.65 2.42
N PRO A 80 -12.64 -23.69 2.42
CA PRO A 80 -13.17 -23.10 3.66
C PRO A 80 -13.86 -24.10 4.62
N GLU A 81 -14.51 -25.12 4.07
CA GLU A 81 -15.26 -26.15 4.81
C GLU A 81 -14.38 -27.20 5.49
N ASP A 82 -13.11 -27.30 5.10
CA ASP A 82 -12.19 -28.29 5.68
C ASP A 82 -11.68 -27.78 7.02
N THR A 83 -12.57 -27.76 8.02
CA THR A 83 -12.26 -27.25 9.35
C THR A 83 -11.28 -28.12 10.13
N GLU A 84 -11.19 -29.39 9.76
CA GLU A 84 -10.33 -30.38 10.43
C GLU A 84 -8.88 -30.30 9.95
N ASN A 85 -8.62 -29.87 8.70
CA ASN A 85 -7.27 -29.79 8.12
C ASN A 85 -6.83 -28.38 7.74
N ARG A 86 -7.30 -27.36 8.49
CA ARG A 86 -6.96 -25.96 8.24
C ARG A 86 -5.46 -25.71 8.28
N ASP A 87 -4.90 -25.34 7.13
CA ASP A 87 -3.53 -24.86 7.03
C ASP A 87 -3.47 -23.35 7.27
N VAL A 88 -2.49 -22.89 8.05
CA VAL A 88 -2.23 -21.45 8.25
C VAL A 88 -1.85 -20.75 6.94
N PHE A 89 -1.25 -21.47 5.98
CA PHE A 89 -0.97 -20.98 4.63
C PHE A 89 -2.23 -20.84 3.77
N GLN A 90 -3.37 -21.38 4.21
CA GLN A 90 -4.65 -21.18 3.55
C GLN A 90 -5.46 -20.04 4.17
N LYS A 91 -4.92 -19.34 5.16
CA LYS A 91 -5.62 -18.25 5.85
C LYS A 91 -5.38 -16.92 5.15
N PHE A 92 -6.46 -16.20 4.88
CA PHE A 92 -6.47 -14.90 4.21
C PHE A 92 -7.22 -13.86 5.05
N ILE A 93 -6.93 -12.58 4.81
CA ILE A 93 -7.68 -11.43 5.31
C ILE A 93 -8.49 -10.83 4.18
N LEU A 94 -9.80 -10.68 4.38
CA LEU A 94 -10.66 -9.84 3.55
C LEU A 94 -10.81 -8.50 4.26
N ILE A 95 -10.52 -7.41 3.57
CA ILE A 95 -10.64 -6.04 4.06
C ILE A 95 -11.69 -5.34 3.20
N ARG A 96 -12.72 -4.75 3.82
CA ARG A 96 -13.46 -3.65 3.17
C ARG A 96 -12.74 -2.36 3.57
N LEU A 97 -12.23 -1.65 2.57
CA LEU A 97 -11.48 -0.42 2.75
C LEU A 97 -12.29 0.61 3.57
N PRO A 98 -11.65 1.60 4.19
CA PRO A 98 -12.35 2.72 4.77
C PRO A 98 -12.99 3.60 3.68
N GLU A 99 -14.02 4.37 4.02
CA GLU A 99 -14.83 5.11 3.05
C GLU A 99 -14.01 6.10 2.23
N GLU A 100 -13.05 6.77 2.86
CA GLU A 100 -12.14 7.71 2.21
C GLU A 100 -11.28 7.04 1.12
N LEU A 101 -10.93 5.76 1.31
CA LEU A 101 -10.20 4.95 0.32
C LEU A 101 -11.12 4.20 -0.65
N GLY A 102 -12.39 4.59 -0.76
CA GLY A 102 -13.36 3.97 -1.68
C GLY A 102 -14.17 2.82 -1.08
N GLY A 103 -14.00 2.53 0.22
CA GLY A 103 -14.73 1.47 0.92
C GLY A 103 -16.24 1.61 0.93
N GLY A 104 -16.77 2.80 0.68
CA GLY A 104 -18.21 3.06 0.57
C GLY A 104 -18.82 2.63 -0.77
N ALA A 105 -18.03 2.19 -1.75
CA ALA A 105 -18.55 1.68 -3.01
C ALA A 105 -19.25 0.33 -2.82
N ASP A 106 -20.30 0.10 -3.62
CA ASP A 106 -21.04 -1.16 -3.70
C ASP A 106 -20.53 -2.01 -4.88
N ASP A 107 -19.22 -2.08 -5.05
CA ASP A 107 -18.56 -2.92 -6.05
C ASP A 107 -17.23 -3.49 -5.51
N ILE A 108 -16.51 -4.26 -6.33
CA ILE A 108 -15.25 -4.91 -5.94
C ILE A 108 -14.14 -3.93 -5.53
N SER A 109 -14.21 -2.66 -5.93
CA SER A 109 -13.16 -1.69 -5.66
C SER A 109 -13.05 -1.37 -4.16
N ALA A 110 -14.11 -1.61 -3.40
CA ALA A 110 -14.15 -1.46 -1.94
C ALA A 110 -13.41 -2.57 -1.18
N PHE A 111 -13.02 -3.68 -1.83
CA PHE A 111 -12.52 -4.89 -1.16
C PHE A 111 -11.09 -5.23 -1.55
N ARG A 112 -10.33 -5.78 -0.60
CA ARG A 112 -9.01 -6.37 -0.82
C ARG A 112 -8.89 -7.69 -0.07
N ALA A 113 -8.23 -8.67 -0.67
CA ALA A 113 -7.97 -9.96 -0.04
C ALA A 113 -6.49 -10.30 -0.08
N TYR A 114 -5.85 -10.47 1.07
CA TYR A 114 -4.42 -10.79 1.17
C TYR A 114 -4.19 -12.07 1.95
N SER A 115 -3.07 -12.75 1.70
CA SER A 115 -2.55 -13.78 2.61
C SER A 115 -2.50 -13.22 4.03
N ALA A 116 -2.92 -14.02 5.03
CA ALA A 116 -2.82 -13.63 6.43
C ALA A 116 -1.41 -13.81 7.00
N LEU A 117 -0.43 -14.20 6.18
CA LEU A 117 0.97 -14.35 6.56
C LEU A 117 1.80 -13.17 6.06
N SER A 118 2.58 -12.59 6.98
CA SER A 118 3.61 -11.60 6.71
C SER A 118 4.69 -12.17 5.78
N VAL A 119 5.25 -11.27 4.96
CA VAL A 119 6.31 -11.56 4.00
C VAL A 119 7.60 -11.87 4.77
N GLY A 120 8.12 -13.09 4.63
CA GLY A 120 9.47 -13.47 5.09
C GLY A 120 9.60 -14.04 6.50
N ASP A 121 8.64 -13.80 7.40
CA ASP A 121 8.63 -14.38 8.76
C ASP A 121 7.37 -15.22 9.07
N HIS A 122 6.40 -15.23 8.15
CA HIS A 122 5.16 -16.01 8.22
C HIS A 122 4.34 -15.76 9.50
N CYS A 123 4.48 -14.58 10.09
CA CYS A 123 3.65 -14.23 11.23
C CYS A 123 2.24 -13.83 10.78
N LEU A 124 1.25 -14.14 11.63
CA LEU A 124 -0.14 -13.81 11.33
C LEU A 124 -0.36 -12.30 11.43
N ILE A 125 -0.60 -11.68 10.27
CA ILE A 125 -0.86 -10.25 10.16
C ILE A 125 -2.31 -9.90 10.46
N LYS A 126 -2.53 -8.65 10.84
CA LYS A 126 -3.87 -8.12 11.13
C LYS A 126 -4.03 -6.72 10.54
N TYR A 127 -5.20 -6.45 9.96
CA TYR A 127 -5.62 -5.09 9.64
C TYR A 127 -6.13 -4.36 10.90
N TRP A 128 -5.63 -3.16 11.12
CA TRP A 128 -6.09 -2.27 12.18
C TRP A 128 -7.01 -1.20 11.56
N PRO A 129 -8.26 -1.07 12.03
CA PRO A 129 -9.23 -0.11 11.47
C PRO A 129 -9.29 1.22 12.26
N HIS A 130 -8.32 1.52 13.12
CA HIS A 130 -8.41 2.69 14.00
C HIS A 130 -8.06 3.98 13.23
N GLU A 131 -8.66 5.11 13.61
CA GLU A 131 -8.22 6.42 13.11
C GLU A 131 -6.72 6.62 13.37
N GLY A 132 -6.01 7.16 12.38
CA GLY A 132 -4.55 7.27 12.38
C GLY A 132 -3.78 5.95 12.24
N ARG A 133 -4.46 4.79 12.19
CA ARG A 133 -3.85 3.46 12.05
C ARG A 133 -4.78 2.54 11.23
N LYS A 134 -4.89 2.84 9.93
CA LYS A 134 -5.68 2.12 8.89
C LYS A 134 -4.75 1.29 7.99
N ARG A 135 -4.02 0.35 8.59
CA ARG A 135 -2.97 -0.43 7.91
C ARG A 135 -2.89 -1.86 8.43
N ILE A 136 -2.23 -2.71 7.67
CA ILE A 136 -1.95 -4.09 8.04
C ILE A 136 -0.63 -4.12 8.79
N GLU A 137 -0.57 -4.84 9.91
CA GLU A 137 0.66 -4.95 10.71
C GLU A 137 0.97 -6.40 11.06
N ASP A 138 2.26 -6.70 11.05
CA ASP A 138 2.85 -7.91 11.60
C ASP A 138 3.26 -7.68 13.07
N PRO A 139 2.71 -8.45 14.03
CA PRO A 139 3.07 -8.33 15.43
C PRO A 139 4.48 -8.86 15.77
N CYS A 140 5.11 -9.67 14.92
CA CYS A 140 6.39 -10.29 15.24
C CYS A 140 7.57 -9.34 15.07
N TRP A 141 7.66 -8.70 13.90
CA TRP A 141 8.78 -7.84 13.54
C TRP A 141 8.36 -6.38 13.27
N GLY A 142 7.07 -6.08 13.33
CA GLY A 142 6.56 -4.73 13.14
C GLY A 142 6.52 -4.30 11.67
N SER A 143 6.47 -5.27 10.74
CA SER A 143 6.22 -4.99 9.33
C SER A 143 4.86 -4.33 9.15
N MET A 144 4.81 -3.30 8.32
CA MET A 144 3.61 -2.51 8.05
C MET A 144 3.29 -2.56 6.57
N TYR A 145 2.04 -2.86 6.22
CA TYR A 145 1.58 -2.92 4.84
C TYR A 145 0.39 -2.00 4.60
N ARG A 146 0.35 -1.39 3.41
CA ARG A 146 -0.82 -0.63 2.95
C ARG A 146 -2.02 -1.54 2.76
N ALA A 147 -3.19 -1.08 3.17
CA ALA A 147 -4.43 -1.81 2.94
C ALA A 147 -4.89 -1.83 1.47
N ILE A 148 -4.42 -0.89 0.65
CA ILE A 148 -4.88 -0.68 -0.73
C ILE A 148 -4.26 -1.70 -1.70
N ASP A 149 -3.00 -2.05 -1.50
CA ASP A 149 -2.23 -2.87 -2.45
C ASP A 149 -1.31 -3.90 -1.76
N GLY A 150 -1.35 -3.99 -0.43
CA GLY A 150 -0.54 -4.93 0.35
C GLY A 150 0.94 -4.58 0.38
N LEU A 151 1.34 -3.37 -0.06
CA LEU A 151 2.75 -2.95 -0.12
C LEU A 151 3.36 -2.74 1.26
N LEU A 152 4.55 -3.29 1.50
CA LEU A 152 5.38 -3.08 2.69
C LEU A 152 5.92 -1.65 2.73
N THR A 153 5.54 -0.89 3.75
CA THR A 153 5.92 0.53 3.93
C THR A 153 6.79 0.79 5.16
N GLY A 154 6.99 -0.23 6.01
CA GLY A 154 7.93 -0.14 7.11
C GLY A 154 8.13 -1.47 7.84
N GLY A 155 9.06 -1.48 8.78
CA GLY A 155 9.54 -2.69 9.43
C GLY A 155 10.79 -3.28 8.77
N PRO A 156 11.34 -4.36 9.35
CA PRO A 156 12.52 -5.03 8.84
C PRO A 156 12.18 -5.79 7.56
N LYS A 157 13.13 -5.80 6.63
CA LYS A 157 12.96 -6.40 5.31
C LYS A 157 13.46 -7.83 5.33
N PRO A 158 12.82 -8.73 4.57
CA PRO A 158 13.44 -10.01 4.26
C PRO A 158 14.78 -9.76 3.55
N VAL A 159 15.83 -10.48 3.96
CA VAL A 159 17.25 -10.22 3.62
C VAL A 159 17.62 -10.60 2.17
N ILE A 160 16.64 -10.72 1.27
CA ILE A 160 16.83 -11.26 -0.08
C ILE A 160 16.89 -10.11 -1.11
N ASN A 161 17.84 -10.14 -2.04
CA ASN A 161 18.18 -9.00 -2.91
C ASN A 161 17.13 -8.62 -3.98
N THR A 162 16.06 -9.41 -4.13
CA THR A 162 14.96 -9.19 -5.10
C THR A 162 13.59 -9.33 -4.42
N THR A 163 13.54 -8.99 -3.12
CA THR A 163 12.44 -9.42 -2.26
C THR A 163 11.10 -8.87 -2.76
N PRO A 164 10.07 -9.71 -2.93
CA PRO A 164 8.71 -9.26 -3.14
C PRO A 164 8.28 -8.35 -1.98
N VAL A 165 7.86 -7.13 -2.31
CA VAL A 165 7.60 -6.08 -1.31
C VAL A 165 6.12 -5.97 -0.98
N ALA A 166 5.25 -6.81 -1.54
CA ALA A 166 3.83 -6.80 -1.27
C ALA A 166 3.31 -8.18 -0.80
N LEU A 167 2.21 -8.16 -0.08
CA LEU A 167 1.50 -9.37 0.33
C LEU A 167 0.94 -10.11 -0.89
N PRO A 168 0.94 -11.46 -0.90
CA PRO A 168 0.16 -12.22 -1.87
C PRO A 168 -1.31 -11.82 -1.79
N GLN A 169 -1.95 -11.65 -2.93
CA GLN A 169 -3.30 -11.10 -3.07
C GLN A 169 -4.19 -12.07 -3.83
N LEU A 170 -5.45 -12.19 -3.41
CA LEU A 170 -6.50 -12.87 -4.15
C LEU A 170 -7.30 -11.83 -4.93
N ASP A 171 -7.53 -12.12 -6.22
CA ASP A 171 -8.45 -11.33 -7.03
C ASP A 171 -9.89 -11.72 -6.72
N LEU A 172 -10.75 -10.70 -6.64
CA LEU A 172 -12.14 -10.83 -6.21
C LEU A 172 -13.07 -10.38 -7.33
N SER A 173 -14.16 -11.11 -7.48
CA SER A 173 -15.24 -10.76 -8.40
C SER A 173 -16.61 -10.88 -7.72
N LEU A 174 -17.63 -10.33 -8.36
CA LEU A 174 -19.03 -10.40 -7.92
C LEU A 174 -19.82 -11.30 -8.85
N ASP A 175 -20.64 -12.17 -8.27
CA ASP A 175 -21.63 -12.92 -9.04
C ASP A 175 -22.86 -12.05 -9.36
N GLU A 176 -23.84 -12.63 -10.08
CA GLU A 176 -25.09 -11.96 -10.46
C GLU A 176 -25.95 -11.54 -9.25
N ASN A 177 -25.69 -12.11 -8.07
CA ASN A 177 -26.40 -11.83 -6.82
C ASN A 177 -25.66 -10.82 -5.94
N GLY A 178 -24.47 -10.35 -6.37
CA GLY A 178 -23.63 -9.43 -5.60
C GLY A 178 -22.85 -10.11 -4.46
N SER A 179 -22.64 -11.42 -4.54
CA SER A 179 -21.79 -12.18 -3.63
C SER A 179 -20.34 -12.15 -4.10
N LEU A 180 -19.40 -12.05 -3.16
CA LEU A 180 -17.98 -12.08 -3.44
C LEU A 180 -17.50 -13.52 -3.67
N TYR A 181 -16.69 -13.73 -4.70
CA TYR A 181 -15.93 -14.95 -4.89
C TYR A 181 -14.48 -14.65 -5.27
N VAL A 182 -13.61 -15.63 -5.05
CA VAL A 182 -12.18 -15.56 -5.38
C VAL A 182 -11.96 -16.11 -6.78
N GLU A 183 -11.30 -15.33 -7.63
CA GLU A 183 -10.86 -15.81 -8.93
C GLU A 183 -9.70 -16.81 -8.77
N PRO A 184 -9.59 -17.84 -9.63
CA PRO A 184 -8.49 -18.79 -9.55
C PRO A 184 -7.12 -18.09 -9.60
N PRO A 185 -6.31 -18.14 -8.52
CA PRO A 185 -5.08 -17.39 -8.44
C PRO A 185 -3.95 -18.07 -9.21
N THR A 186 -3.06 -17.26 -9.78
CA THR A 186 -1.79 -17.67 -10.35
C THR A 186 -0.67 -17.42 -9.34
N TRP A 187 -0.20 -18.47 -8.68
CA TRP A 187 0.80 -18.38 -7.60
C TRP A 187 2.24 -18.19 -8.11
N THR A 188 2.51 -17.03 -8.70
CA THR A 188 3.85 -16.59 -9.11
C THR A 188 4.18 -15.25 -8.46
N LEU A 189 5.46 -14.88 -8.42
CA LEU A 189 5.86 -13.61 -7.82
C LEU A 189 5.27 -12.39 -8.54
N ASP A 190 5.06 -12.46 -9.84
CA ASP A 190 4.66 -11.32 -10.67
C ASP A 190 3.12 -11.16 -10.81
N GLU A 191 2.35 -12.14 -10.30
CA GLU A 191 0.89 -12.16 -10.34
C GLU A 191 0.33 -12.08 -8.90
N ASN A 192 -0.40 -13.10 -8.43
CA ASN A 192 -1.02 -13.13 -7.08
C ASN A 192 -0.01 -13.28 -5.93
N GLY A 193 1.27 -13.55 -6.22
CA GLY A 193 2.32 -13.81 -5.24
C GLY A 193 2.50 -15.27 -4.89
N VAL A 194 3.45 -15.56 -4.01
CA VAL A 194 3.63 -16.88 -3.41
C VAL A 194 3.40 -16.76 -1.91
N ILE A 195 2.50 -17.59 -1.37
CA ILE A 195 2.11 -17.53 0.06
C ILE A 195 3.35 -17.71 0.95
N GLY A 196 3.50 -16.82 1.95
CA GLY A 196 4.67 -16.74 2.84
C GLY A 196 5.89 -16.05 2.23
N VAL A 197 5.99 -16.01 0.90
CA VAL A 197 7.11 -15.38 0.20
C VAL A 197 6.80 -13.93 -0.20
N GLY A 198 5.62 -13.63 -0.75
CA GLY A 198 5.21 -12.29 -1.22
C GLY A 198 4.89 -12.20 -2.72
N ARG A 199 4.53 -11.00 -3.20
CA ARG A 199 4.48 -10.65 -4.63
C ARG A 199 5.37 -9.44 -4.97
N GLN A 200 5.84 -9.40 -6.21
CA GLN A 200 6.45 -8.23 -6.81
C GLN A 200 5.36 -7.23 -7.21
N ILE A 201 5.69 -5.96 -7.08
CA ILE A 201 4.80 -4.85 -7.40
C ILE A 201 5.64 -3.82 -8.16
N SER A 202 5.12 -3.35 -9.29
CA SER A 202 5.84 -2.40 -10.14
C SER A 202 5.83 -1.00 -9.54
N LEU A 203 6.76 -0.13 -9.95
CA LEU A 203 6.75 1.28 -9.54
C LEU A 203 5.47 2.01 -10.00
N ASP A 204 4.88 1.61 -11.12
CA ASP A 204 3.63 2.17 -11.64
C ASP A 204 2.45 1.81 -10.72
N GLU A 205 2.40 0.56 -10.26
CA GLU A 205 1.38 0.11 -9.32
C GLU A 205 1.55 0.76 -7.94
N ILE A 206 2.79 0.89 -7.46
CA ILE A 206 3.10 1.65 -6.24
C ILE A 206 2.62 3.10 -6.39
N SER A 207 2.90 3.75 -7.53
CA SER A 207 2.49 5.13 -7.80
C SER A 207 0.97 5.26 -7.83
N THR A 208 0.27 4.29 -8.42
CA THR A 208 -1.19 4.24 -8.44
C THR A 208 -1.77 4.14 -7.02
N GLY A 209 -1.25 3.23 -6.19
CA GLY A 209 -1.67 3.11 -4.78
C GLY A 209 -1.39 4.38 -3.97
N SER A 210 -0.30 5.08 -4.28
CA SER A 210 0.09 6.33 -3.64
C SER A 210 -0.81 7.51 -4.07
N GLN A 211 -1.24 7.52 -5.33
CA GLN A 211 -2.19 8.49 -5.85
C GLN A 211 -3.56 8.33 -5.17
N ILE A 212 -4.03 7.08 -4.97
CA ILE A 212 -5.28 6.81 -4.25
C ILE A 212 -5.22 7.37 -2.81
N LEU A 213 -4.09 7.21 -2.11
CA LEU A 213 -3.91 7.81 -0.78
C LEU A 213 -4.04 9.33 -0.81
N MET A 214 -3.37 9.96 -1.77
CA MET A 214 -3.37 11.41 -1.95
C MET A 214 -4.77 11.93 -2.28
N ASP A 215 -5.44 11.36 -3.28
CA ASP A 215 -6.78 11.75 -3.71
C ASP A 215 -7.81 11.61 -2.57
N SER A 216 -7.73 10.50 -1.82
CA SER A 216 -8.54 10.26 -0.63
C SER A 216 -8.32 11.35 0.43
N PHE A 217 -7.06 11.71 0.68
CA PHE A 217 -6.73 12.73 1.65
C PHE A 217 -7.22 14.10 1.22
N GLU A 218 -6.97 14.52 -0.03
CA GLU A 218 -7.44 15.81 -0.57
C GLU A 218 -8.96 15.94 -0.50
N LYS A 219 -9.68 14.86 -0.83
CA LYS A 219 -11.15 14.81 -0.75
C LYS A 219 -11.65 15.00 0.69
N SER A 220 -10.97 14.41 1.67
CA SER A 220 -11.37 14.47 3.09
C SER A 220 -10.83 15.70 3.83
N HIS A 221 -9.78 16.33 3.31
CA HIS A 221 -9.07 17.45 3.93
C HIS A 221 -8.81 18.59 2.92
N PRO A 222 -9.84 19.15 2.27
CA PRO A 222 -9.68 20.10 1.16
C PRO A 222 -9.03 21.44 1.54
N HIS A 223 -8.85 21.71 2.83
CA HIS A 223 -8.20 22.91 3.34
C HIS A 223 -6.71 22.71 3.64
N TYR A 224 -6.22 21.47 3.67
CA TYR A 224 -4.81 21.21 3.90
C TYR A 224 -3.97 21.62 2.69
N PRO A 225 -2.69 21.95 2.89
CA PRO A 225 -1.74 22.20 1.81
C PRO A 225 -1.65 20.99 0.86
N LEU A 226 -1.35 21.26 -0.42
CA LEU A 226 -1.11 20.22 -1.40
C LEU A 226 0.01 19.29 -0.93
N ILE A 227 -0.23 17.99 -1.02
CA ILE A 227 0.75 16.96 -0.70
C ILE A 227 1.34 16.43 -2.00
N PRO A 228 2.65 16.54 -2.23
CA PRO A 228 3.24 16.00 -3.45
C PRO A 228 3.25 14.47 -3.41
N LEU A 229 2.94 13.82 -4.52
CA LEU A 229 3.03 12.35 -4.65
C LEU A 229 4.46 11.84 -4.48
N ASN A 230 5.43 12.57 -5.04
CA ASN A 230 6.85 12.28 -4.94
C ASN A 230 7.55 13.46 -4.27
N PHE A 231 8.48 13.17 -3.36
CA PHE A 231 9.21 14.20 -2.64
C PHE A 231 10.64 13.74 -2.39
N ALA A 232 11.61 14.52 -2.87
CA ALA A 232 13.04 14.23 -2.73
C ALA A 232 13.39 12.79 -3.12
N GLY A 233 12.87 12.34 -4.28
CA GLY A 233 13.15 11.02 -4.87
C GLY A 233 12.50 9.85 -4.15
N HIS A 234 11.63 10.12 -3.19
CA HIS A 234 10.83 9.13 -2.50
C HIS A 234 9.37 9.26 -2.93
N THR A 235 8.60 8.18 -2.86
CA THR A 235 7.17 8.17 -3.19
C THR A 235 6.35 8.07 -1.92
N LEU A 236 5.22 8.76 -1.89
CA LEU A 236 4.30 8.78 -0.76
C LEU A 236 3.86 7.35 -0.40
N SER A 237 4.19 6.90 0.80
CA SER A 237 3.88 5.55 1.27
C SER A 237 2.76 5.51 2.29
N GLU A 238 2.56 6.58 3.05
CA GLU A 238 1.56 6.63 4.11
C GLU A 238 1.12 8.07 4.41
N ILE A 239 -0.17 8.22 4.72
CA ILE A 239 -0.75 9.42 5.31
C ILE A 239 -1.45 9.03 6.60
N GLN A 240 -1.04 9.63 7.72
CA GLN A 240 -1.70 9.51 9.01
C GLN A 240 -2.26 10.87 9.39
N SER A 241 -3.58 10.96 9.60
CA SER A 241 -4.24 12.17 10.11
C SER A 241 -4.71 11.93 11.54
N ASP A 242 -4.34 12.84 12.45
CA ASP A 242 -4.80 12.88 13.84
C ASP A 242 -5.28 14.31 14.16
N GLY A 243 -6.53 14.59 13.78
CA GLY A 243 -7.18 15.88 13.99
C GLY A 243 -6.49 17.03 13.24
N ASN A 244 -5.67 17.80 13.96
CA ASN A 244 -5.03 19.02 13.43
C ASN A 244 -3.59 18.78 12.94
N ARG A 245 -3.16 17.53 12.88
CA ARG A 245 -1.82 17.13 12.49
C ARG A 245 -1.89 15.98 11.50
N VAL A 246 -1.09 16.09 10.46
CA VAL A 246 -0.98 15.09 9.39
C VAL A 246 0.49 14.71 9.27
N VAL A 247 0.77 13.42 9.40
CA VAL A 247 2.10 12.84 9.25
C VAL A 247 2.11 12.01 7.98
N LEU A 248 2.96 12.41 7.04
CA LEU A 248 3.24 11.71 5.81
C LEU A 248 4.55 10.95 5.94
N ARG A 249 4.62 9.81 5.26
CA ARG A 249 5.87 9.10 5.03
C ARG A 249 6.09 8.98 3.54
N TYR A 250 7.32 9.25 3.13
CA TYR A 250 7.79 8.97 1.78
C TYR A 250 8.85 7.89 1.87
N PHE A 251 8.79 6.92 0.96
CA PHE A 251 9.67 5.76 0.96
C PHE A 251 10.46 5.67 -0.35
N ASP A 252 11.73 5.30 -0.27
CA ASP A 252 12.54 4.99 -1.45
C ASP A 252 12.29 3.52 -1.83
N PHE A 253 11.33 3.33 -2.74
CA PHE A 253 10.99 2.00 -3.25
C PHE A 253 12.04 1.43 -4.23
N THR A 254 13.00 2.25 -4.69
CA THR A 254 14.06 1.79 -5.59
C THR A 254 15.19 1.17 -4.80
N SER A 255 15.69 1.88 -3.78
CA SER A 255 16.74 1.34 -2.93
C SER A 255 16.17 0.39 -1.87
N MET A 256 14.87 0.49 -1.60
CA MET A 256 14.24 -0.12 -0.45
C MET A 256 14.92 0.31 0.86
N TYR A 257 15.59 1.46 0.90
CA TYR A 257 16.24 2.00 2.08
C TYR A 257 15.98 3.49 2.24
N GLY A 258 15.61 3.86 3.47
CA GLY A 258 15.37 5.24 3.82
C GLY A 258 13.91 5.64 3.67
N TYR A 259 13.54 6.59 4.50
CA TYR A 259 12.25 7.23 4.44
C TYR A 259 12.45 8.69 4.79
N LEU A 260 11.51 9.51 4.33
CA LEU A 260 11.35 10.88 4.77
C LEU A 260 10.06 10.96 5.56
N THR A 261 10.06 11.80 6.59
CA THR A 261 8.86 12.14 7.33
C THR A 261 8.46 13.56 7.01
N PHE A 262 7.17 13.77 6.84
CA PHE A 262 6.61 15.09 6.63
C PHE A 262 5.50 15.28 7.64
N ASP A 263 5.60 16.28 8.50
CA ASP A 263 4.60 16.59 9.51
C ASP A 263 4.03 17.98 9.23
N ILE A 264 2.72 18.04 9.04
CA ILE A 264 1.96 19.23 8.70
C ILE A 264 0.92 19.44 9.79
N GLY A 265 0.97 20.58 10.48
CA GLY A 265 -0.03 20.94 11.48
C GLY A 265 -0.37 22.42 11.42
N LEU A 266 -1.48 22.81 12.05
CA LEU A 266 -1.80 24.23 12.22
C LEU A 266 -0.69 24.94 13.00
N ALA A 267 -0.22 26.07 12.47
CA ALA A 267 0.85 26.84 13.10
C ALA A 267 0.36 27.46 14.42
N THR A 268 1.14 27.30 15.48
CA THR A 268 0.88 27.93 16.77
C THR A 268 1.76 29.17 16.97
N ALA A 269 1.39 30.04 17.92
CA ALA A 269 2.24 31.16 18.33
C ALA A 269 3.62 30.69 18.84
N GLN A 270 3.67 29.49 19.44
CA GLN A 270 4.92 28.89 19.88
C GLN A 270 5.81 28.47 18.71
N ASP A 271 5.23 27.92 17.63
CA ASP A 271 6.00 27.59 16.41
C ASP A 271 6.62 28.85 15.79
N GLN A 272 5.86 29.96 15.76
CA GLN A 272 6.37 31.24 15.27
C GLN A 272 7.53 31.75 16.14
N GLN A 273 7.38 31.77 17.46
CA GLN A 273 8.46 32.17 18.37
C GLN A 273 9.70 31.29 18.22
N TYR A 274 9.48 29.99 18.02
CA TYR A 274 10.56 29.03 17.83
C TYR A 274 11.35 29.29 16.53
N LEU A 275 10.66 29.53 15.41
CA LEU A 275 11.30 29.84 14.13
C LEU A 275 12.01 31.21 14.13
N LEU A 276 11.50 32.17 14.90
CA LEU A 276 12.11 33.49 15.05
C LEU A 276 13.31 33.50 16.02
N ASN A 277 13.54 32.42 16.77
CA ASN A 277 14.67 32.31 17.69
C ASN A 277 15.96 31.94 16.93
N LEU A 278 16.52 32.90 16.19
CA LEU A 278 17.71 32.76 15.34
C LEU A 278 19.01 32.40 16.11
N VAL A 279 18.97 32.35 17.44
CA VAL A 279 20.10 31.97 18.29
C VAL A 279 20.02 30.53 18.80
N LYS A 280 19.02 29.76 18.36
CA LYS A 280 18.92 28.34 18.70
C LYS A 280 20.18 27.60 18.21
N SER A 281 20.88 26.90 19.11
CA SER A 281 22.11 26.17 18.80
C SER A 281 21.88 25.04 17.78
N ASN A 282 22.93 24.71 17.02
CA ASN A 282 22.95 23.61 16.05
C ASN A 282 21.83 23.75 15.02
N SER A 283 21.68 24.95 14.45
CA SER A 283 20.69 25.20 13.41
C SER A 283 21.24 26.20 12.40
N GLU A 284 20.74 26.08 11.17
CA GLU A 284 20.86 27.10 10.14
C GLU A 284 19.50 27.73 9.93
N PHE A 285 19.49 29.03 9.68
CA PHE A 285 18.29 29.78 9.33
C PHE A 285 18.48 30.34 7.94
N TRP A 286 17.59 29.97 7.05
CA TRP A 286 17.53 30.41 5.67
C TRP A 286 16.27 31.23 5.45
N GLN A 287 16.25 32.05 4.42
CA GLN A 287 15.08 32.83 4.06
C GLN A 287 14.80 32.74 2.57
N ILE A 288 13.51 32.67 2.23
CA ILE A 288 12.99 32.76 0.87
C ILE A 288 11.74 33.63 0.87
N GLY A 289 11.76 34.72 0.11
CA GLY A 289 10.76 35.80 0.25
C GLY A 289 10.67 36.28 1.70
N ASP A 290 9.46 36.25 2.25
CA ASP A 290 9.18 36.62 3.66
C ASP A 290 9.18 35.41 4.62
N THR A 291 9.49 34.20 4.13
CA THR A 291 9.44 32.97 4.93
C THR A 291 10.82 32.60 5.46
N VAL A 292 10.91 32.37 6.77
CA VAL A 292 12.10 31.81 7.43
C VAL A 292 11.99 30.29 7.44
N ILE A 293 13.06 29.64 6.97
CA ILE A 293 13.24 28.19 6.99
C ILE A 293 14.34 27.87 8.01
N ARG A 294 14.01 27.08 9.02
CA ARG A 294 14.99 26.54 9.95
C ARG A 294 15.44 25.17 9.48
N ILE A 295 16.74 24.92 9.52
CA ILE A 295 17.35 23.61 9.30
C ILE A 295 18.05 23.19 10.59
N GLY A 296 17.75 21.99 11.06
CA GLY A 296 18.21 21.42 12.33
C GLY A 296 18.39 19.90 12.22
N GLY A 297 18.26 19.22 13.35
CA GLY A 297 18.33 17.76 13.47
C GLY A 297 19.61 17.29 14.15
N ASN A 298 19.72 15.98 14.41
CA ASN A 298 20.92 15.40 15.01
C ASN A 298 22.14 15.49 14.06
N ALA A 299 21.91 15.75 12.77
CA ALA A 299 22.99 15.99 11.81
C ALA A 299 23.88 17.20 12.16
N PHE A 300 23.35 18.19 12.89
CA PHE A 300 24.12 19.33 13.40
C PHE A 300 24.61 19.17 14.84
N GLU A 301 24.31 18.05 15.50
CA GLU A 301 24.85 17.76 16.81
C GLU A 301 26.29 17.29 16.70
N LYS A 302 27.16 17.83 17.57
CA LYS A 302 28.53 17.37 17.71
C LYS A 302 28.56 16.07 18.51
N ASN A 303 28.13 14.99 17.88
CA ASN A 303 28.16 13.65 18.43
C ASN A 303 29.06 12.74 17.58
N ASN A 304 29.41 11.56 18.10
CA ASN A 304 30.19 10.56 17.38
C ASN A 304 29.29 9.63 16.54
N GLU A 305 28.07 10.04 16.20
CA GLU A 305 27.19 9.19 15.42
C GLU A 305 27.71 9.07 13.98
N PRO A 306 27.79 7.84 13.44
CA PRO A 306 28.10 7.64 12.03
C PRO A 306 27.15 8.43 11.13
N ASP A 307 27.66 9.01 10.04
CA ASP A 307 26.88 9.87 9.14
C ASP A 307 25.60 9.21 8.60
N LYS A 308 25.57 7.88 8.51
CA LYS A 308 24.37 7.12 8.09
C LYS A 308 23.18 7.23 9.06
N PHE A 309 23.39 7.68 10.30
CA PHE A 309 22.35 7.91 11.31
C PHE A 309 22.02 9.39 11.52
N LYS A 310 22.73 10.29 10.81
CA LYS A 310 22.44 11.71 10.84
C LYS A 310 21.22 12.00 9.98
N GLU A 311 20.29 12.75 10.55
CA GLU A 311 19.04 13.19 9.97
C GLU A 311 18.91 14.70 10.17
N TYR A 312 18.50 15.36 9.11
CA TYR A 312 18.17 16.77 9.10
C TYR A 312 16.68 16.94 9.33
N GLU A 313 16.32 18.03 9.99
CA GLU A 313 14.95 18.49 10.17
C GLU A 313 14.84 19.88 9.55
N ILE A 314 13.99 20.05 8.54
CA ILE A 314 13.67 21.35 7.95
C ILE A 314 12.29 21.77 8.46
N GLN A 315 12.18 22.97 9.01
CA GLN A 315 10.92 23.51 9.53
C GLN A 315 10.63 24.90 8.95
N PHE A 316 9.39 25.13 8.56
CA PHE A 316 8.91 26.44 8.08
C PHE A 316 7.40 26.60 8.34
N ILE A 317 6.93 27.84 8.36
CA ILE A 317 5.49 28.15 8.40
C ILE A 317 5.07 28.77 7.08
N LYS A 318 4.01 28.24 6.48
CA LYS A 318 3.41 28.80 5.27
C LYS A 318 1.89 28.66 5.32
N ASP A 319 1.19 29.74 4.95
CA ASP A 319 -0.27 29.79 4.83
C ASP A 319 -1.02 29.29 6.09
N GLY A 320 -0.48 29.56 7.28
CA GLY A 320 -1.06 29.14 8.56
C GLY A 320 -0.71 27.71 9.00
N TYR A 321 0.10 26.99 8.23
CA TYR A 321 0.56 25.64 8.54
C TYR A 321 2.05 25.63 8.91
N ASN A 322 2.40 24.79 9.88
CA ASN A 322 3.76 24.45 10.27
C ASN A 322 4.15 23.15 9.59
N PHE A 323 5.21 23.19 8.81
CA PHE A 323 5.77 22.05 8.08
C PHE A 323 7.06 21.63 8.75
N ARG A 324 7.22 20.33 9.03
CA ARG A 324 8.46 19.73 9.53
C ARG A 324 8.83 18.54 8.65
N VAL A 325 9.98 18.61 7.99
CA VAL A 325 10.47 17.60 7.06
C VAL A 325 11.73 16.97 7.62
N GLY A 326 11.67 15.67 7.93
CA GLY A 326 12.79 14.90 8.46
C GLY A 326 13.38 13.97 7.39
N GLY A 327 14.71 13.96 7.25
CA GLY A 327 15.38 13.09 6.29
C GLY A 327 16.90 13.25 6.19
N LYS A 328 17.55 12.43 5.35
CA LYS A 328 19.02 12.37 5.26
C LYS A 328 19.63 13.25 4.17
N ASN A 329 18.90 13.54 3.10
CA ASN A 329 19.41 14.28 1.94
C ASN A 329 18.99 15.75 1.98
N LEU A 330 19.75 16.55 2.74
CA LEU A 330 19.43 17.97 2.98
C LEU A 330 19.20 18.77 1.69
N GLU A 331 20.14 18.71 0.76
CA GLU A 331 20.07 19.53 -0.47
C GLU A 331 18.89 19.16 -1.35
N PHE A 332 18.54 17.87 -1.41
CA PHE A 332 17.39 17.43 -2.20
C PHE A 332 16.08 17.83 -1.54
N MET A 333 15.98 17.69 -0.21
CA MET A 333 14.83 18.18 0.53
C MET A 333 14.64 19.70 0.37
N LYS A 334 15.70 20.51 0.46
CA LYS A 334 15.58 21.96 0.26
C LYS A 334 15.05 22.32 -1.13
N LYS A 335 15.59 21.71 -2.19
CA LYS A 335 15.14 21.94 -3.57
C LYS A 335 13.66 21.61 -3.76
N GLU A 336 13.22 20.48 -3.22
CA GLU A 336 11.84 20.03 -3.31
C GLU A 336 10.88 20.88 -2.48
N ILE A 337 11.32 21.38 -1.32
CA ILE A 337 10.54 22.36 -0.56
C ILE A 337 10.32 23.62 -1.39
N ILE A 338 11.36 24.15 -2.04
CA ILE A 338 11.22 25.34 -2.88
C ILE A 338 10.29 25.07 -4.06
N ALA A 339 10.50 23.97 -4.79
CA ALA A 339 9.71 23.63 -5.96
C ALA A 339 8.20 23.42 -5.65
N ASN A 340 7.88 22.78 -4.53
CA ASN A 340 6.48 22.43 -4.21
C ASN A 340 5.75 23.51 -3.39
N TYR A 341 6.46 24.27 -2.54
CA TYR A 341 5.83 25.21 -1.61
C TYR A 341 6.20 26.67 -1.87
N PHE A 342 7.14 26.97 -2.74
CA PHE A 342 7.54 28.34 -3.09
C PHE A 342 7.69 28.49 -4.62
N PRO A 343 6.65 28.17 -5.41
CA PRO A 343 6.76 28.07 -6.88
C PRO A 343 7.09 29.41 -7.57
N ASP A 344 6.92 30.53 -6.88
CA ASP A 344 7.29 31.87 -7.37
C ASP A 344 8.79 32.18 -7.23
N PHE A 345 9.57 31.29 -6.62
CA PHE A 345 10.98 31.46 -6.34
C PHE A 345 11.82 30.34 -6.93
N GLU A 346 13.07 30.65 -7.27
CA GLU A 346 14.07 29.66 -7.64
C GLU A 346 14.89 29.21 -6.43
N TYR A 347 15.53 28.04 -6.51
CA TYR A 347 16.40 27.54 -5.44
C TYR A 347 17.54 28.52 -5.09
N SER A 348 18.01 29.31 -6.07
CA SER A 348 19.03 30.35 -5.87
C SER A 348 18.56 31.55 -5.07
N ASP A 349 17.26 31.73 -4.90
CA ASP A 349 16.69 32.82 -4.08
C ASP A 349 16.77 32.51 -2.58
N LEU A 350 17.05 31.26 -2.22
CA LEU A 350 17.25 30.84 -0.84
C LEU A 350 18.62 31.32 -0.33
N PHE A 351 18.63 32.18 0.68
CA PHE A 351 19.88 32.70 1.27
C PHE A 351 19.97 32.42 2.77
N LEU A 352 21.20 32.24 3.24
CA LEU A 352 21.51 31.96 4.64
C LEU A 352 21.45 33.26 5.46
N VAL A 353 20.61 33.26 6.49
CA VAL A 353 20.42 34.38 7.42
C VAL A 353 21.33 34.25 8.65
N SER A 354 21.35 33.08 9.27
CA SER A 354 22.22 32.81 10.42
C SER A 354 22.63 31.34 10.50
N ILE A 355 23.76 31.09 11.15
CA ILE A 355 24.27 29.75 11.45
C ILE A 355 24.76 29.71 12.89
N THR A 356 24.33 28.69 13.62
CA THR A 356 24.70 28.46 15.03
C THR A 356 25.31 27.07 15.25
N VAL A 357 25.65 26.39 14.15
CA VAL A 357 26.38 25.11 14.15
C VAL A 357 27.79 25.37 14.69
N LYS A 358 28.20 24.62 15.72
CA LYS A 358 29.47 24.80 16.43
C LYS A 358 30.55 23.80 16.02
#